data_AF-N0E2B5-F1
#
_entry.id   AF-N0E2B5-F1
#
_cell.length_a   1.000
_cell.length_b   1.000
_cell.length_c   1.000
_cell.angle_alpha   90.00
_cell.angle_beta   90.00
_cell.angle_gamma   90.00
#
_symmetry.space_group_name_H-M   'P 1'
#
loop_
_entity.id
_entity.type
_entity.pdbx_description
1 polymer ?
#
loop_
_entity_poly.entity_id
_entity_poly.type
_entity_poly.pdbx_seq_one_letter_code
_entity_poly.pdbx_strand_id
1 'polypeptide(L)' 'MPTSSFVGFTDAICPGTTCPLVIGHVVVHRAGDHLTATYAATLGDRVIAEVNRVLDRES' A
#
# COMPACT_ATOMS: atom_id res chain seq x y z
N MET A 1 -2.81 1.17 -20.49
CA MET A 1 -2.33 0.00 -21.26
C MET A 1 -3.41 -1.08 -21.15
N PRO A 2 -3.79 -1.76 -22.23
CA PRO A 2 -5.00 -2.59 -22.24
C PRO A 2 -4.91 -3.89 -21.41
N THR A 3 -3.72 -4.27 -20.91
CA THR A 3 -3.51 -5.45 -20.05
C THR A 3 -2.94 -5.10 -18.67
N SER A 4 -3.06 -3.84 -18.22
CA SER A 4 -2.60 -3.43 -16.89
C SER A 4 -3.78 -3.24 -15.95
N SER A 5 -3.72 -3.89 -14.78
CA SER A 5 -4.67 -3.66 -13.69
C SER A 5 -4.13 -2.64 -12.68
N PHE A 6 -5.02 -1.80 -12.13
CA PHE A 6 -4.68 -0.82 -11.10
C PHE A 6 -5.15 -1.27 -9.72
N VAL A 7 -4.29 -1.10 -8.72
CA VAL A 7 -4.58 -1.34 -7.29
C VAL A 7 -4.12 -0.13 -6.48
N GLY A 8 -5.02 0.43 -5.68
CA GLY A 8 -4.71 1.54 -4.79
C GLY A 8 -4.39 1.07 -3.37
N PHE A 9 -3.36 1.67 -2.76
CA PHE A 9 -2.99 1.45 -1.36
C PHE A 9 -3.19 2.70 -0.49
N THR A 10 -3.87 3.73 -0.99
CA THR A 10 -4.07 5.00 -0.27
C THR A 10 -4.67 4.79 1.11
N ASP A 11 -5.70 3.94 1.24
CA ASP A 11 -6.34 3.68 2.54
C ASP A 11 -5.40 2.99 3.54
N ALA A 12 -4.37 2.29 3.05
CA ALA A 12 -3.35 1.71 3.90
C ALA A 12 -2.34 2.76 4.38
N ILE A 13 -2.08 3.80 3.59
CA ILE A 13 -1.00 4.77 3.84
C ILE A 13 -1.55 6.03 4.53
N CYS A 14 -2.74 6.48 4.13
CA CYS A 14 -3.40 7.69 4.58
C CYS A 14 -4.89 7.40 4.82
N PRO A 15 -5.25 6.73 5.92
CA PRO A 15 -6.63 6.47 6.27
C PRO A 15 -7.31 7.77 6.71
N GLY A 16 -7.96 8.47 5.78
CA GLY A 16 -8.73 9.69 6.03
C GLY A 16 -8.21 10.91 5.28
N THR A 17 -8.58 12.11 5.74
CA THR A 17 -8.20 13.38 5.10
C THR A 17 -6.87 13.95 5.60
N THR A 18 -6.40 13.47 6.76
CA THR A 18 -5.11 13.85 7.35
C THR A 18 -4.26 12.59 7.51
N CYS A 19 -3.12 12.54 6.82
CA CYS A 19 -2.27 11.35 6.84
C CYS A 19 -1.48 11.28 8.16
N PRO A 20 -1.57 10.18 8.91
CA PRO A 20 -0.85 10.03 10.17
C PRO A 20 0.64 9.79 9.92
N LEU A 21 1.49 10.39 10.76
CA LEU A 21 2.93 10.14 10.72
C LEU A 21 3.29 8.71 11.19
N VAL A 22 2.47 8.13 12.07
CA VAL A 22 2.66 6.82 12.68
C VAL A 22 1.37 6.01 12.62
N ILE A 23 1.44 4.78 12.12
CA ILE A 23 0.35 3.79 12.16
C ILE A 23 0.88 2.55 12.86
N GLY A 24 0.14 2.05 13.86
CA GLY A 24 0.51 0.80 14.55
C GLY A 24 1.93 0.83 15.16
N HIS A 25 2.37 1.99 15.67
CA HIS A 25 3.71 2.22 16.22
C HIS A 25 4.86 2.25 15.19
N VAL A 26 4.56 2.31 13.89
CA VAL A 26 5.56 2.40 12.80
C VAL A 26 5.44 3.74 12.09
N VAL A 27 6.56 4.45 11.92
CA VAL A 27 6.60 5.71 11.16
C VAL A 27 6.33 5.42 9.69
N VAL A 28 5.32 6.08 9.12
CA VAL A 28 4.80 5.81 7.77
C VAL A 28 5.71 6.41 6.71
N HIS A 29 5.94 7.72 6.80
CA HIS A 29 6.58 8.51 5.75
C HIS A 29 8.06 8.74 6.01
N ARG A 30 8.86 8.65 4.94
CA ARG A 30 10.20 9.25 4.84
C ARG A 30 10.06 10.57 4.08
N ALA A 31 11.03 11.48 4.23
CA ALA A 31 11.02 12.77 3.55
C ALA A 31 10.61 12.69 2.06
N GLY A 32 9.71 13.59 1.65
CA GLY A 32 9.08 13.57 0.34
C GLY A 32 7.95 12.54 0.23
N ASP A 33 7.87 11.86 -0.91
CA ASP A 33 6.76 10.96 -1.27
C ASP A 33 7.05 9.47 -0.97
N HIS A 34 8.04 9.19 -0.12
CA HIS A 34 8.47 7.82 0.18
C HIS A 34 7.86 7.28 1.48
N LEU A 35 7.63 5.98 1.52
CA LEU A 35 7.38 5.26 2.78
C LEU A 35 8.71 4.91 3.47
N THR A 36 8.69 4.70 4.78
CA THR A 36 9.82 4.06 5.45
C THR A 36 9.90 2.58 5.04
N ALA A 37 11.11 2.02 5.04
CA ALA A 37 11.31 0.59 4.73
C ALA A 37 10.52 -0.30 5.70
N THR A 38 10.49 0.06 6.99
CA THR A 38 9.74 -0.67 8.01
C THR A 38 8.24 -0.64 7.74
N TYR A 39 7.66 0.50 7.38
CA TYR A 39 6.23 0.58 7.06
C TYR A 39 5.89 -0.21 5.80
N ALA A 40 6.71 -0.10 4.75
CA ALA A 40 6.52 -0.86 3.52
C ALA A 40 6.54 -2.38 3.77
N ALA A 41 7.40 -2.85 4.68
CA ALA A 41 7.44 -4.26 5.07
C ALA A 41 6.12 -4.74 5.72
N THR A 42 5.42 -3.87 6.49
CA THR A 42 4.10 -4.21 7.07
C THR A 42 3.00 -4.39 6.02
N LEU A 43 3.19 -3.86 4.80
CA LEU A 43 2.20 -3.94 3.73
C LEU A 43 2.37 -5.21 2.85
N GLY A 44 3.42 -6.00 3.07
CA GLY A 44 3.77 -7.14 2.21
C GLY A 44 2.62 -8.11 1.96
N ASP A 45 1.96 -8.58 3.02
CA ASP A 45 0.83 -9.51 2.92
C ASP A 45 -0.34 -8.91 2.14
N ARG A 46 -0.62 -7.62 2.32
CA ARG A 46 -1.68 -6.91 1.58
C ARG A 46 -1.35 -6.79 0.11
N VAL A 47 -0.09 -6.52 -0.24
CA VAL A 47 0.37 -6.46 -1.64
C VAL A 47 0.20 -7.82 -2.31
N ILE A 48 0.64 -8.90 -1.65
CA ILE A 48 0.50 -10.26 -2.17
C ILE A 48 -0.98 -10.61 -2.39
N ALA A 49 -1.84 -10.31 -1.42
CA ALA A 49 -3.27 -10.54 -1.53
C ALA A 49 -3.89 -9.81 -2.74
N GLU A 50 -3.54 -8.55 -2.96
CA GLU A 50 -4.05 -7.77 -4.09
C GLU A 50 -3.51 -8.27 -5.44
N VAL A 51 -2.25 -8.70 -5.52
CA VAL A 51 -1.67 -9.29 -6.73
C VAL A 51 -2.42 -10.57 -7.09
N ASN A 52 -2.61 -11.48 -6.13
CA ASN A 52 -3.34 -12.73 -6.37
C ASN A 52 -4.79 -12.46 -6.80
N ARG A 53 -5.48 -11.53 -6.12
CA ARG A 53 -6.84 -11.10 -6.50
C ARG A 53 -6.93 -10.58 -7.94
N VAL A 54 -5.88 -9.90 -8.41
CA VAL A 54 -5.81 -9.41 -9.79
C VAL A 54 -5.59 -10.56 -10.77
N LEU A 55 -4.66 -11.46 -10.49
CA LEU A 55 -4.36 -12.61 -11.35
C LEU A 55 -5.54 -13.58 -11.45
N ASP A 56 -6.24 -13.84 -10.35
CA ASP A 56 -7.38 -14.75 -10.30
C ASP A 56 -8.59 -14.24 -11.09
N ARG A 57 -8.72 -12.92 -11.29
CA ARG A 57 -9.80 -12.32 -12.10
C ARG A 57 -9.58 -12.50 -13.60
N GLU A 58 -8.34 -12.75 -14.01
CA GLU A 58 -7.94 -12.89 -15.42
C GLU A 58 -7.92 -14.36 -15.90
N SER A 59 -8.11 -15.32 -14.99
CA SER A 59 -8.30 -16.76 -15.28
C SER A 59 -9.76 -17.12 -15.50
#